data_AF-A0A7C7IZ57-F1
#
_entry.id   AF-A0A7C7IZ57-F1
#
_cell.length_a   1.000
_cell.length_b   1.000
_cell.length_c   1.000
_cell.angle_alpha   90.00
_cell.angle_beta   90.00
_cell.angle_gamma   90.00
#
_symmetry.space_group_name_H-M   'P 1'
#
loop_
_entity.id
_entity.type
_entity.pdbx_description
1 polymer ?
#
loop_
_entity_poly.entity_id
_entity_poly.type
_entity_poly.pdbx_seq_one_letter_code
_entity_poly.pdbx_strand_id
1 'polypeptide(L)'
;EKGFDFSGTKGWDKRHGYRSISFLTVPMKNHEDNIIGVLQLLNSKNPKTGEIVSFSTSIKMIESLASQAAIAITNKNLIRELEVLFESFIKLIATAIDKKSAYTGGHCSRVPEITMMLADAVGKIKSGKYKDFDMTPDERNELYIAAWLHDCGKVATPTHIVDKGTKLEKIFDRIDIIKNKFEVLRRDKEIEFLKKTYKLKNSDKTALKKLKGEYKRQMEQLDEDEAFLEQCNIGGEFMLEELQERVIRISKYPFKEKGKKKPFLSKDEVRNLNISKGTLLPEEREIINSHISITIEMLEQLPYPKHLKNIPEFAGGHHEKLDGTGYPRGLTENQMSPQAKMIAIADIYEALTAADRPYKDGKKLSEAMRIMGFMNKDRHIDKDLFKIFVKEGIYKKYAKKFLKPNQIDKVDETVIL
;
A
#
# COMPACT_ATOMS: atom_id res chain seq x y z
N GLU A 1 12.93 53.93 35.93
CA GLU A 1 13.43 52.53 35.77
C GLU A 1 13.04 51.57 36.91
N LYS A 2 12.00 51.85 37.73
CA LYS A 2 11.43 50.83 38.63
C LYS A 2 10.46 49.96 37.83
N GLY A 3 10.73 48.66 37.74
CA GLY A 3 9.81 47.67 37.13
C GLY A 3 10.30 46.96 35.86
N PHE A 4 11.49 47.29 35.34
CA PHE A 4 12.07 46.60 34.18
C PHE A 4 13.32 45.80 34.59
N ASP A 5 13.37 44.52 34.24
CA ASP A 5 14.54 43.66 34.45
C ASP A 5 15.45 43.69 33.21
N PHE A 6 16.67 44.20 33.38
CA PHE A 6 17.70 44.25 32.33
C PHE A 6 18.85 43.25 32.58
N SER A 7 18.68 42.32 33.53
CA SER A 7 19.70 41.31 33.88
C SER A 7 20.12 40.48 32.66
N GLY A 8 19.15 40.06 31.83
CA GLY A 8 19.39 39.31 30.60
C GLY A 8 20.21 40.09 29.56
N THR A 9 19.81 41.33 29.26
CA THR A 9 20.51 42.18 28.28
C THR A 9 21.93 42.51 28.74
N LYS A 10 22.12 42.87 30.02
CA LYS A 10 23.46 43.13 30.60
C LYS A 10 24.34 41.89 30.56
N GLY A 11 23.76 40.70 30.76
CA GLY A 11 24.46 39.43 30.64
C GLY A 11 24.89 39.10 29.21
N TRP A 12 24.04 39.39 28.21
CA TRP A 12 24.38 39.21 26.79
C TRP A 12 25.47 40.17 26.34
N ASP A 13 25.35 41.46 26.71
CA ASP A 13 26.32 42.52 26.45
C ASP A 13 27.73 42.13 26.95
N LYS A 14 27.82 41.66 28.20
CA LYS A 14 29.09 41.24 28.82
C LYS A 14 29.74 40.06 28.09
N ARG A 15 28.95 39.11 27.58
CA ARG A 15 29.48 37.91 26.89
C ARG A 15 29.96 38.19 25.46
N HIS A 16 29.35 39.16 24.78
CA HIS A 16 29.61 39.42 23.35
C HIS A 16 30.38 40.71 23.09
N GLY A 17 30.84 41.40 24.13
CA GLY A 17 31.56 42.67 23.99
C GLY A 17 30.69 43.78 23.38
N TYR A 18 29.37 43.71 23.59
CA TYR A 18 28.41 44.69 23.08
C TYR A 18 27.92 45.59 24.21
N ARG A 19 27.42 46.78 23.87
CA ARG A 19 26.86 47.74 24.84
C ARG A 19 25.54 48.25 24.32
N SER A 20 24.44 47.78 24.89
CA SER A 20 23.09 48.21 24.55
C SER A 20 22.72 49.48 25.33
N ILE A 21 22.43 50.58 24.62
CA ILE A 21 22.23 51.93 25.16
C ILE A 21 20.86 52.49 24.78
N SER A 22 20.39 52.31 23.54
CA SER A 22 19.05 52.74 23.12
C SER A 22 18.22 51.58 22.56
N PHE A 23 16.92 51.59 22.85
CA PHE A 23 15.99 50.52 22.48
C PHE A 23 14.72 51.13 21.87
N LEU A 24 14.23 50.56 20.78
CA LEU A 24 12.89 50.80 20.26
C LEU A 24 12.22 49.45 20.03
N THR A 25 11.09 49.24 20.70
CA THR A 25 10.35 47.99 20.66
C THR A 25 8.94 48.28 20.17
N VAL A 26 8.55 47.67 19.06
CA VAL A 26 7.25 47.88 18.40
C VAL A 26 6.51 46.54 18.29
N PRO A 27 5.23 46.46 18.67
CA PRO A 27 4.46 45.23 18.51
C PRO A 27 4.21 44.93 17.03
N MET A 28 4.34 43.66 16.65
CA MET A 28 3.94 43.17 15.33
C MET A 28 2.49 42.70 15.40
N LYS A 29 1.58 43.49 14.82
CA LYS A 29 0.15 43.20 14.84
C LYS A 29 -0.31 42.64 13.50
N ASN A 30 -1.13 41.59 13.54
CA ASN A 30 -1.79 41.07 12.34
C ASN A 30 -3.02 41.96 11.96
N HIS A 31 -3.76 41.55 10.93
CA HIS A 31 -4.94 42.26 10.44
C HIS A 31 -6.14 42.27 11.40
N GLU A 32 -6.09 41.47 12.46
CA GLU A 32 -7.11 41.39 13.53
C GLU A 32 -6.66 42.12 14.81
N ASP A 33 -5.61 42.95 14.73
CA ASP A 33 -4.95 43.63 15.87
C ASP A 33 -4.30 42.69 16.92
N ASN A 34 -4.21 41.39 16.63
CA ASN A 34 -3.53 40.41 17.49
C ASN A 34 -2.01 40.60 17.42
N ILE A 35 -1.33 40.65 18.57
CA ILE A 35 0.13 40.73 18.65
C ILE A 35 0.71 39.34 18.38
N ILE A 36 1.37 39.18 17.24
CA ILE A 36 2.00 37.92 16.83
C ILE A 36 3.52 37.88 17.06
N GLY A 37 4.08 39.01 17.47
CA GLY A 37 5.51 39.15 17.69
C GLY A 37 5.90 40.57 18.06
N VAL A 38 7.21 40.81 18.10
CA VAL A 38 7.78 42.10 18.48
C VAL A 38 8.97 42.39 17.57
N LEU A 39 9.02 43.59 17.00
CA LEU A 39 10.20 44.12 16.31
C LEU A 39 10.99 44.99 17.28
N GLN A 40 12.22 44.61 17.56
CA GLN A 40 13.12 45.36 18.44
C GLN A 40 14.34 45.88 17.67
N LEU A 41 14.61 47.17 17.81
CA LEU A 41 15.80 47.83 17.30
C LEU A 41 16.68 48.29 18.46
N LEU A 42 17.98 48.16 18.31
CA LEU A 42 18.99 48.48 19.31
C LEU A 42 19.96 49.52 18.78
N ASN A 43 20.39 50.44 19.64
CA ASN A 43 21.46 51.40 19.40
C ASN A 43 21.29 52.21 18.11
N SER A 44 20.27 53.06 18.07
CA SER A 44 20.14 54.06 16.99
C SER A 44 21.41 54.91 16.90
N LYS A 45 22.01 55.01 15.72
CA LYS A 45 23.27 55.74 15.51
C LYS A 45 23.01 57.05 14.80
N ASN A 46 23.66 58.13 15.24
CA ASN A 46 23.68 59.38 14.51
C ASN A 46 24.42 59.17 13.17
N PRO A 47 23.82 59.45 12.01
CA PRO A 47 24.46 59.20 10.71
C PRO A 47 25.76 59.97 10.48
N LYS A 48 25.95 61.11 11.17
CA LYS A 48 27.13 61.99 11.00
C LYS A 48 28.24 61.67 12.00
N THR A 49 27.89 61.34 13.24
CA THR A 49 28.88 61.14 14.32
C THR A 49 29.09 59.68 14.69
N GLY A 50 28.20 58.77 14.28
CA GLY A 50 28.22 57.35 14.65
C GLY A 50 27.87 57.06 16.11
N GLU A 51 27.66 58.10 16.93
CA GLU A 51 27.31 57.98 18.34
C GLU A 51 25.90 57.39 18.52
N ILE A 52 25.72 56.63 19.60
CA ILE A 52 24.43 56.04 19.92
C ILE A 52 23.54 57.12 20.53
N VAL A 53 22.39 57.35 19.89
CA VAL A 53 21.38 58.35 20.25
C VAL A 53 20.04 57.67 20.53
N SER A 54 19.10 58.43 21.11
CA SER A 54 17.69 58.00 21.21
C SER A 54 17.05 57.89 19.82
N PHE A 55 16.06 57.02 19.67
CA PHE A 55 15.26 56.94 18.44
C PHE A 55 14.41 58.22 18.29
N SER A 56 14.85 59.16 17.45
CA SER A 56 14.29 60.52 17.41
C SER A 56 13.29 60.79 16.29
N THR A 57 13.17 59.92 15.27
CA THR A 57 12.23 60.14 14.15
C THR A 57 11.96 58.83 13.38
N SER A 58 10.74 58.71 12.85
CA SER A 58 10.22 57.59 12.04
C SER A 58 9.68 56.35 12.81
N ILE A 59 9.20 56.52 14.05
CA ILE A 59 8.45 55.46 14.76
C ILE A 59 7.29 54.92 13.90
N LYS A 60 6.53 55.81 13.25
CA LYS A 60 5.45 55.43 12.31
C LYS A 60 5.91 54.57 11.13
N MET A 61 7.12 54.81 10.62
CA MET A 61 7.69 53.99 9.54
C MET A 61 8.06 52.60 10.05
N ILE A 62 8.61 52.53 11.27
CA ILE A 62 8.99 51.27 11.92
C ILE A 62 7.74 50.47 12.31
N GLU A 63 6.68 51.14 12.77
CA GLU A 63 5.34 50.55 12.95
C GLU A 63 4.78 50.00 11.63
N SER A 64 4.86 50.76 10.53
CA SER A 64 4.44 50.28 9.22
C SER A 64 5.23 49.04 8.76
N LEU A 65 6.56 49.05 8.94
CA LEU A 65 7.42 47.90 8.66
C LEU A 65 7.09 46.69 9.55
N ALA A 66 6.85 46.92 10.85
CA ALA A 66 6.44 45.87 11.78
C ALA A 66 5.10 45.24 11.37
N SER A 67 4.13 46.04 10.93
CA SER A 67 2.85 45.56 10.41
C SER A 67 3.01 44.78 9.10
N GLN A 68 3.84 45.25 8.15
CA GLN A 68 4.11 44.50 6.91
C GLN A 68 4.81 43.16 7.19
N ALA A 69 5.81 43.16 8.08
CA ALA A 69 6.46 41.93 8.53
C ALA A 69 5.48 41.00 9.24
N ALA A 70 4.56 41.54 10.05
CA ALA A 70 3.52 40.76 10.71
C ALA A 70 2.60 40.06 9.70
N ILE A 71 2.13 40.78 8.68
CA ILE A 71 1.31 40.21 7.60
C ILE A 71 2.08 39.10 6.87
N ALA A 72 3.34 39.34 6.50
CA ALA A 72 4.16 38.34 5.81
C ALA A 72 4.37 37.06 6.63
N ILE A 73 4.67 37.20 7.93
CA ILE A 73 4.82 36.06 8.85
C ILE A 73 3.48 35.33 9.01
N THR A 74 2.39 36.06 9.18
CA THR A 74 1.04 35.49 9.30
C THR A 74 0.69 34.66 8.07
N ASN A 75 0.91 35.22 6.87
CA ASN A 75 0.64 34.51 5.61
C ASN A 75 1.52 33.26 5.46
N LYS A 76 2.82 33.34 5.80
CA LYS A 76 3.71 32.18 5.78
C LYS A 76 3.24 31.08 6.74
N ASN A 77 2.81 31.46 7.95
CA ASN A 77 2.29 30.51 8.93
C ASN A 77 0.99 29.88 8.46
N LEU A 78 0.07 30.68 7.90
CA LEU A 78 -1.19 30.20 7.35
C LEU A 78 -0.97 29.19 6.21
N ILE A 79 -0.05 29.47 5.28
CA ILE A 79 0.32 28.53 4.21
C ILE A 79 0.86 27.22 4.79
N ARG A 80 1.78 27.30 5.75
CA ARG A 80 2.33 26.12 6.41
C ARG A 80 1.26 25.32 7.15
N GLU A 81 0.33 25.97 7.82
CA GLU A 81 -0.79 25.31 8.51
C GLU A 81 -1.73 24.62 7.52
N LEU A 82 -1.99 25.24 6.37
CA LEU A 82 -2.74 24.63 5.28
C LEU A 82 -2.03 23.41 4.70
N GLU A 83 -0.72 23.47 4.49
CA GLU A 83 0.10 22.33 4.03
C GLU A 83 0.06 21.17 5.03
N VAL A 84 0.21 21.45 6.33
CA VAL A 84 0.13 20.44 7.40
C VAL A 84 -1.27 19.82 7.47
N LEU A 85 -2.33 20.62 7.34
CA LEU A 85 -3.70 20.14 7.31
C LEU A 85 -3.94 19.25 6.09
N PHE A 86 -3.47 19.66 4.92
CA PHE A 86 -3.59 18.90 3.68
C PHE A 86 -2.88 17.54 3.76
N GLU A 87 -1.62 17.52 4.22
CA GLU A 87 -0.87 16.28 4.43
C GLU A 87 -1.56 15.37 5.46
N SER A 88 -2.07 15.94 6.56
CA SER A 88 -2.80 15.19 7.59
C SER A 88 -4.09 14.57 7.04
N PHE A 89 -4.80 15.30 6.19
CA PHE A 89 -6.01 14.81 5.53
C PHE A 89 -5.70 13.68 4.55
N ILE A 90 -4.63 13.80 3.74
CA ILE A 90 -4.16 12.73 2.85
C ILE A 90 -3.86 11.46 3.65
N LYS A 91 -3.06 11.58 4.73
CA LYS A 91 -2.73 10.44 5.59
C LYS A 91 -3.97 9.80 6.21
N LEU A 92 -4.93 10.62 6.63
CA LEU A 92 -6.19 10.14 7.21
C LEU A 92 -6.99 9.32 6.18
N ILE A 93 -7.17 9.82 4.97
CA ILE A 93 -7.89 9.10 3.90
C ILE A 93 -7.15 7.83 3.52
N ALA A 94 -5.85 7.92 3.25
CA ALA A 94 -5.04 6.79 2.87
C ALA A 94 -5.09 5.68 3.93
N THR A 95 -4.98 6.04 5.22
CA THR A 95 -5.11 5.11 6.34
C THR A 95 -6.52 4.52 6.45
N ALA A 96 -7.57 5.28 6.17
CA ALA A 96 -8.94 4.78 6.20
C ALA A 96 -9.21 3.78 5.07
N ILE A 97 -8.70 4.03 3.87
CA ILE A 97 -8.75 3.11 2.72
C ILE A 97 -7.99 1.84 3.05
N ASP A 98 -6.80 1.97 3.63
CA ASP A 98 -5.95 0.86 4.06
C ASP A 98 -6.66 -0.04 5.08
N LYS A 99 -7.37 0.55 6.05
CA LYS A 99 -8.15 -0.20 7.05
C LYS A 99 -9.40 -0.89 6.50
N LYS A 100 -9.85 -0.55 5.29
CA LYS A 100 -11.03 -1.16 4.67
C LYS A 100 -10.77 -2.63 4.31
N SER A 101 -9.52 -2.97 4.00
CA SER A 101 -9.05 -4.33 3.76
C SER A 101 -8.42 -4.88 5.04
N ALA A 102 -8.71 -6.14 5.38
CA ALA A 102 -8.08 -6.79 6.54
C ALA A 102 -6.57 -7.06 6.32
N TYR A 103 -6.04 -6.78 5.12
CA TYR A 103 -4.77 -7.30 4.61
C TYR A 103 -3.70 -6.23 4.38
N THR A 104 -4.04 -4.95 4.48
CA THR A 104 -3.12 -3.87 4.12
C THR A 104 -2.71 -3.00 5.31
N GLY A 105 -3.01 -3.38 6.56
CA GLY A 105 -2.77 -2.55 7.74
C GLY A 105 -1.38 -1.88 7.83
N GLY A 106 -1.30 -0.60 7.44
CA GLY A 106 -0.10 0.23 7.47
C GLY A 106 0.71 0.24 6.17
N HIS A 107 0.26 -0.45 5.12
CA HIS A 107 0.87 -0.46 3.79
C HIS A 107 1.05 0.96 3.24
N CYS A 108 -0.04 1.75 3.24
CA CYS A 108 -0.03 3.14 2.78
C CYS A 108 0.97 4.02 3.54
N SER A 109 1.34 3.65 4.77
CA SER A 109 2.34 4.36 5.56
C SER A 109 3.78 3.88 5.33
N ARG A 110 3.96 2.64 4.86
CA ARG A 110 5.26 2.00 4.66
C ARG A 110 5.80 2.21 3.25
N VAL A 111 4.95 2.27 2.23
CA VAL A 111 5.35 2.56 0.84
C VAL A 111 6.05 3.93 0.70
N PRO A 112 5.56 5.04 1.32
CA PRO A 112 6.27 6.32 1.29
C PRO A 112 7.65 6.24 1.94
N GLU A 113 7.78 5.55 3.07
CA GLU A 113 9.06 5.42 3.79
C GLU A 113 10.13 4.77 2.91
N ILE A 114 9.81 3.64 2.29
CA ILE A 114 10.78 2.94 1.43
C ILE A 114 11.02 3.67 0.11
N THR A 115 10.00 4.32 -0.45
CA THR A 115 10.14 5.22 -1.62
C THR A 115 11.14 6.32 -1.33
N MET A 116 11.02 6.98 -0.17
CA MET A 116 11.94 8.04 0.22
C MET A 116 13.35 7.53 0.50
N MET A 117 13.51 6.35 1.10
CA MET A 117 14.83 5.74 1.25
C MET A 117 15.51 5.49 -0.11
N LEU A 118 14.74 5.05 -1.12
CA LEU A 118 15.23 4.87 -2.48
C LEU A 118 15.59 6.20 -3.14
N ALA A 119 14.70 7.20 -3.07
CA ALA A 119 14.96 8.49 -3.67
C ALA A 119 16.17 9.22 -3.05
N ASP A 120 16.31 9.16 -1.72
CA ASP A 120 17.45 9.73 -0.99
C ASP A 120 18.78 9.00 -1.31
N ALA A 121 18.71 7.71 -1.65
CA ALA A 121 19.87 6.94 -2.10
C ALA A 121 20.25 7.30 -3.55
N VAL A 122 19.26 7.42 -4.44
CA VAL A 122 19.47 7.77 -5.85
C VAL A 122 20.11 9.16 -5.98
N GLY A 123 19.66 10.17 -5.22
CA GLY A 123 20.25 11.52 -5.25
C GLY A 123 21.72 11.60 -4.80
N LYS A 124 22.21 10.57 -4.09
CA LYS A 124 23.63 10.47 -3.68
C LYS A 124 24.52 9.81 -4.74
N ILE A 125 23.94 9.08 -5.69
CA ILE A 125 24.69 8.40 -6.74
C ILE A 125 25.26 9.42 -7.72
N LYS A 126 26.55 9.28 -8.06
CA LYS A 126 27.26 10.17 -9.01
C LYS A 126 27.70 9.47 -10.30
N SER A 127 27.19 8.26 -10.56
CA SER A 127 27.53 7.46 -11.73
C SER A 127 26.34 6.64 -12.24
N GLY A 128 26.28 6.36 -13.54
CA GLY A 128 25.19 5.59 -14.16
C GLY A 128 24.00 6.45 -14.61
N LYS A 129 22.88 5.79 -14.93
CA LYS A 129 21.66 6.41 -15.51
C LYS A 129 21.10 7.56 -14.69
N TYR A 130 21.19 7.48 -13.36
CA TYR A 130 20.59 8.44 -12.42
C TYR A 130 21.60 9.40 -11.78
N LYS A 131 22.81 9.55 -12.33
CA LYS A 131 23.87 10.40 -11.75
C LYS A 131 23.48 11.88 -11.60
N ASP A 132 22.58 12.34 -12.47
CA ASP A 132 22.11 13.73 -12.54
C ASP A 132 20.73 13.90 -11.88
N PHE A 133 20.19 12.84 -11.26
CA PHE A 133 18.93 12.91 -10.53
C PHE A 133 19.16 13.62 -9.18
N ASP A 134 18.40 14.67 -8.94
CA ASP A 134 18.31 15.36 -7.67
C ASP A 134 16.86 15.82 -7.47
N MET A 135 16.49 16.14 -6.23
CA MET A 135 15.16 16.65 -5.91
C MET A 135 15.25 17.85 -4.98
N THR A 136 14.55 18.90 -5.36
CA THR A 136 14.23 20.00 -4.45
C THR A 136 13.35 19.51 -3.29
N PRO A 137 13.29 20.24 -2.16
CA PRO A 137 12.37 19.92 -1.08
C PRO A 137 10.91 19.76 -1.53
N ASP A 138 10.49 20.57 -2.51
CA ASP A 138 9.14 20.55 -3.07
C ASP A 138 8.89 19.27 -3.90
N GLU A 139 9.82 18.90 -4.79
CA GLU A 139 9.73 17.64 -5.57
C GLU A 139 9.79 16.41 -4.67
N ARG A 140 10.59 16.47 -3.60
CA ARG A 140 10.65 15.42 -2.57
C ARG A 140 9.30 15.27 -1.87
N ASN A 141 8.63 16.37 -1.55
CA ASN A 141 7.29 16.36 -0.97
C ASN A 141 6.22 15.86 -1.96
N GLU A 142 6.33 16.23 -3.24
CA GLU A 142 5.45 15.76 -4.30
C GLU A 142 5.50 14.22 -4.44
N LEU A 143 6.70 13.64 -4.47
CA LEU A 143 6.88 12.18 -4.48
C LEU A 143 6.32 11.52 -3.22
N TYR A 144 6.56 12.11 -2.05
CA TYR A 144 6.08 11.59 -0.78
C TYR A 144 4.55 11.56 -0.71
N ILE A 145 3.86 12.63 -1.15
CA ILE A 145 2.40 12.68 -1.20
C ILE A 145 1.86 11.67 -2.23
N ALA A 146 2.50 11.57 -3.41
CA ALA A 146 2.10 10.60 -4.41
C ALA A 146 2.19 9.16 -3.90
N ALA A 147 3.25 8.82 -3.15
CA ALA A 147 3.38 7.51 -2.53
C ALA A 147 2.30 7.24 -1.47
N TRP A 148 1.78 8.26 -0.78
CA TRP A 148 0.63 8.08 0.13
C TRP A 148 -0.70 7.84 -0.62
N LEU A 149 -0.83 8.40 -1.81
CA LEU A 149 -2.06 8.40 -2.60
C LEU A 149 -2.10 7.32 -3.69
N HIS A 150 -1.02 6.57 -3.90
CA HIS A 150 -0.90 5.57 -4.97
C HIS A 150 -2.09 4.60 -5.04
N ASP A 151 -2.66 4.25 -3.89
CA ASP A 151 -3.73 3.27 -3.76
C ASP A 151 -5.12 3.86 -3.47
N CYS A 152 -5.30 5.18 -3.64
CA CYS A 152 -6.53 5.84 -3.20
C CYS A 152 -7.79 5.34 -3.93
N GLY A 153 -7.67 4.81 -5.14
CA GLY A 153 -8.77 4.23 -5.91
C GLY A 153 -9.34 2.93 -5.33
N LYS A 154 -8.65 2.27 -4.39
CA LYS A 154 -9.20 1.11 -3.64
C LYS A 154 -10.46 1.46 -2.84
N VAL A 155 -10.74 2.75 -2.64
CA VAL A 155 -12.01 3.22 -2.05
C VAL A 155 -13.24 2.68 -2.79
N ALA A 156 -13.17 2.55 -4.11
CA ALA A 156 -14.26 2.08 -4.96
C ALA A 156 -14.25 0.56 -5.20
N THR A 157 -13.15 -0.12 -4.92
CA THR A 157 -13.04 -1.57 -5.16
C THR A 157 -13.79 -2.36 -4.06
N PRO A 158 -14.61 -3.36 -4.43
CA PRO A 158 -15.29 -4.21 -3.45
C PRO A 158 -14.30 -5.05 -2.62
N THR A 159 -14.44 -5.04 -1.29
CA THR A 159 -13.54 -5.76 -0.37
C THR A 159 -13.49 -7.25 -0.66
N HIS A 160 -14.65 -7.88 -0.85
CA HIS A 160 -14.76 -9.31 -1.15
C HIS A 160 -14.06 -9.77 -2.46
N ILE A 161 -13.60 -8.84 -3.29
CA ILE A 161 -12.78 -9.14 -4.48
C ILE A 161 -11.30 -8.90 -4.17
N VAL A 162 -10.97 -7.77 -3.54
CA VAL A 162 -9.58 -7.42 -3.13
C VAL A 162 -9.02 -8.45 -2.15
N ASP A 163 -9.86 -8.89 -1.23
CA ASP A 163 -9.52 -9.72 -0.09
C ASP A 163 -9.71 -11.22 -0.37
N LYS A 164 -10.09 -11.59 -1.60
CA LYS A 164 -10.44 -12.96 -1.98
C LYS A 164 -9.26 -13.93 -1.82
N GLY A 165 -9.22 -14.63 -0.69
CA GLY A 165 -8.15 -15.53 -0.27
C GLY A 165 -8.28 -16.95 -0.81
N THR A 166 -9.49 -17.41 -1.13
CA THR A 166 -9.73 -18.72 -1.76
C THR A 166 -10.53 -18.59 -3.06
N LYS A 167 -10.53 -19.64 -3.90
CA LYS A 167 -11.20 -19.61 -5.20
C LYS A 167 -12.72 -19.44 -5.06
N LEU A 168 -13.33 -20.06 -4.06
CA LEU A 168 -14.78 -20.05 -3.83
C LEU A 168 -15.27 -18.86 -3.00
N GLU A 169 -14.36 -18.08 -2.43
CA GLU A 169 -14.68 -16.91 -1.62
C GLU A 169 -15.40 -15.84 -2.44
N LYS A 170 -16.51 -15.37 -1.89
CA LYS A 170 -17.24 -14.18 -2.35
C LYS A 170 -17.42 -13.32 -1.10
N ILE A 171 -18.66 -13.05 -0.69
CA ILE A 171 -18.94 -12.43 0.61
C ILE A 171 -18.40 -13.29 1.77
N PHE A 172 -18.36 -14.61 1.59
CA PHE A 172 -17.73 -15.58 2.48
C PHE A 172 -17.20 -16.77 1.65
N ASP A 173 -16.34 -17.60 2.25
CA ASP A 173 -15.87 -18.84 1.61
C ASP A 173 -16.99 -19.88 1.58
N ARG A 174 -17.33 -20.35 0.38
CA ARG A 174 -18.41 -21.33 0.17
C ARG A 174 -17.94 -22.78 0.26
N ILE A 175 -16.70 -23.06 0.65
CA ILE A 175 -16.22 -24.44 0.80
C ILE A 175 -17.06 -25.24 1.79
N ASP A 176 -17.49 -24.64 2.89
CA ASP A 176 -18.33 -25.32 3.90
C ASP A 176 -19.71 -25.70 3.34
N ILE A 177 -20.22 -24.95 2.37
CA ILE A 177 -21.45 -25.34 1.65
C ILE A 177 -21.20 -26.62 0.84
N ILE A 178 -20.04 -26.75 0.21
CA ILE A 178 -19.67 -27.95 -0.54
C ILE A 178 -19.48 -29.15 0.41
N LYS A 179 -18.81 -28.96 1.56
CA LYS A 179 -18.69 -29.99 2.60
C LYS A 179 -20.06 -30.51 3.05
N ASN A 180 -20.99 -29.59 3.32
CA ASN A 180 -22.37 -29.94 3.65
C ASN A 180 -23.10 -30.70 2.53
N LYS A 181 -22.82 -30.39 1.25
CA LYS A 181 -23.36 -31.19 0.13
C LYS A 181 -22.76 -32.60 0.09
N PHE A 182 -21.49 -32.78 0.41
CA PHE A 182 -20.87 -34.12 0.54
C PHE A 182 -21.52 -34.92 1.66
N GLU A 183 -21.80 -34.30 2.81
CA GLU A 183 -22.56 -34.93 3.89
C GLU A 183 -23.93 -35.44 3.45
N VAL A 184 -24.64 -34.68 2.59
CA VAL A 184 -25.90 -35.14 1.98
C VAL A 184 -25.67 -36.32 1.04
N LEU A 185 -24.63 -36.30 0.22
CA LEU A 185 -24.30 -37.44 -0.66
C LEU A 185 -23.96 -38.70 0.12
N ARG A 186 -23.20 -38.60 1.22
CA ARG A 186 -22.92 -39.73 2.11
C ARG A 186 -24.21 -40.34 2.64
N ARG A 187 -25.12 -39.51 3.17
CA ARG A 187 -26.45 -39.96 3.66
C ARG A 187 -27.29 -40.60 2.56
N ASP A 188 -27.30 -40.04 1.35
CA ASP A 188 -28.03 -40.61 0.23
C ASP A 188 -27.50 -42.01 -0.15
N LYS A 189 -26.17 -42.19 -0.11
CA LYS A 189 -25.53 -43.48 -0.38
C LYS A 189 -25.74 -44.50 0.73
N GLU A 190 -25.71 -44.07 1.98
CA GLU A 190 -26.07 -44.92 3.11
C GLU A 190 -27.52 -45.40 3.01
N ILE A 191 -28.46 -44.50 2.70
CA ILE A 191 -29.88 -44.84 2.49
C ILE A 191 -30.03 -45.82 1.31
N GLU A 192 -29.32 -45.59 0.20
CA GLU A 192 -29.31 -46.49 -0.96
C GLU A 192 -28.81 -47.89 -0.58
N PHE A 193 -27.71 -47.95 0.17
CA PHE A 193 -27.10 -49.19 0.67
C PHE A 193 -28.06 -49.95 1.60
N LEU A 194 -28.66 -49.28 2.59
CA LEU A 194 -29.61 -49.87 3.54
C LEU A 194 -30.85 -50.39 2.83
N LYS A 195 -31.41 -49.63 1.87
CA LYS A 195 -32.56 -50.06 1.06
C LYS A 195 -32.25 -51.30 0.22
N LYS A 196 -31.07 -51.37 -0.41
CA LYS A 196 -30.63 -52.55 -1.17
C LYS A 196 -30.43 -53.76 -0.27
N THR A 197 -29.81 -53.56 0.90
CA THR A 197 -29.59 -54.60 1.91
C THR A 197 -30.92 -55.16 2.43
N TYR A 198 -31.88 -54.30 2.74
CA TYR A 198 -33.21 -54.71 3.19
C TYR A 198 -33.95 -55.57 2.15
N LYS A 199 -33.85 -55.21 0.86
CA LYS A 199 -34.45 -55.99 -0.24
C LYS A 199 -33.85 -57.39 -0.40
N LEU A 200 -32.59 -57.58 -0.01
CA LEU A 200 -31.89 -58.88 -0.11
C LEU A 200 -32.24 -59.88 1.00
N LYS A 201 -33.09 -59.50 1.99
CA LYS A 201 -33.62 -60.37 3.06
C LYS A 201 -32.59 -61.25 3.81
N ASN A 202 -31.31 -60.85 3.86
CA ASN A 202 -30.21 -61.61 4.49
C ASN A 202 -29.89 -63.01 3.92
N SER A 203 -30.45 -63.40 2.78
CA SER A 203 -30.29 -64.77 2.25
C SER A 203 -29.01 -64.97 1.43
N ASP A 204 -28.53 -63.93 0.75
CA ASP A 204 -27.35 -64.00 -0.13
C ASP A 204 -26.14 -63.28 0.48
N LYS A 205 -25.33 -64.05 1.22
CA LYS A 205 -24.10 -63.56 1.88
C LYS A 205 -23.07 -63.01 0.88
N THR A 206 -23.04 -63.55 -0.35
CA THR A 206 -22.07 -63.13 -1.37
C THR A 206 -22.47 -61.79 -1.98
N ALA A 207 -23.75 -61.61 -2.31
CA ALA A 207 -24.28 -60.33 -2.77
C ALA A 207 -24.13 -59.23 -1.70
N LEU A 208 -24.37 -59.56 -0.43
CA LEU A 208 -24.21 -58.61 0.67
C LEU A 208 -22.75 -58.16 0.85
N LYS A 209 -21.79 -59.08 0.74
CA LYS A 209 -20.35 -58.75 0.80
C LYS A 209 -19.94 -57.83 -0.35
N LYS A 210 -20.42 -58.10 -1.57
CA LYS A 210 -20.17 -57.24 -2.73
C LYS A 210 -20.74 -55.84 -2.52
N LEU A 211 -21.99 -55.75 -2.08
CA LEU A 211 -22.67 -54.48 -1.83
C LEU A 211 -21.96 -53.64 -0.74
N LYS A 212 -21.50 -54.28 0.34
CA LYS A 212 -20.72 -53.61 1.39
C LYS A 212 -19.37 -53.10 0.85
N GLY A 213 -18.71 -53.86 -0.02
CA GLY A 213 -17.48 -53.44 -0.69
C GLY A 213 -17.69 -52.24 -1.62
N GLU A 214 -18.77 -52.25 -2.41
CA GLU A 214 -19.16 -51.12 -3.27
C GLU A 214 -19.47 -49.86 -2.45
N TYR A 215 -20.23 -50.00 -1.37
CA TYR A 215 -20.53 -48.88 -0.45
C TYR A 215 -19.25 -48.30 0.15
N LYS A 216 -18.36 -49.14 0.67
CA LYS A 216 -17.09 -48.68 1.25
C LYS A 216 -16.24 -47.90 0.22
N ARG A 217 -16.10 -48.41 -1.00
CA ARG A 217 -15.39 -47.70 -2.08
C ARG A 217 -16.04 -46.37 -2.45
N GLN A 218 -17.37 -46.29 -2.44
CA GLN A 218 -18.09 -45.05 -2.69
C GLN A 218 -17.85 -44.02 -1.58
N MET A 219 -17.80 -44.44 -0.32
CA MET A 219 -17.48 -43.53 0.79
C MET A 219 -16.05 -43.01 0.69
N GLU A 220 -15.08 -43.90 0.45
CA GLU A 220 -13.68 -43.53 0.24
C GLU A 220 -13.52 -42.54 -0.93
N GLN A 221 -14.20 -42.76 -2.05
CA GLN A 221 -14.21 -41.84 -3.19
C GLN A 221 -14.77 -40.45 -2.82
N LEU A 222 -15.85 -40.39 -2.04
CA LEU A 222 -16.43 -39.11 -1.62
C LEU A 222 -15.50 -38.35 -0.67
N ASP A 223 -14.82 -39.06 0.23
CA ASP A 223 -13.83 -38.46 1.15
C ASP A 223 -12.62 -37.90 0.37
N GLU A 224 -12.12 -38.64 -0.62
CA GLU A 224 -11.04 -38.19 -1.50
C GLU A 224 -11.45 -37.01 -2.37
N ASP A 225 -12.68 -36.97 -2.86
CA ASP A 225 -13.18 -35.87 -3.69
C ASP A 225 -13.47 -34.61 -2.87
N GLU A 226 -13.95 -34.74 -1.63
CA GLU A 226 -14.08 -33.61 -0.70
C GLU A 226 -12.72 -32.98 -0.41
N ALA A 227 -11.74 -33.78 0.03
CA ALA A 227 -10.39 -33.32 0.30
C ALA A 227 -9.73 -32.68 -0.94
N PHE A 228 -9.98 -33.25 -2.12
CA PHE A 228 -9.51 -32.69 -3.38
C PHE A 228 -10.12 -31.30 -3.67
N LEU A 229 -11.44 -31.11 -3.48
CA LEU A 229 -12.07 -29.81 -3.70
C LEU A 229 -11.62 -28.77 -2.67
N GLU A 230 -11.38 -29.17 -1.42
CA GLU A 230 -10.78 -28.30 -0.40
C GLU A 230 -9.39 -27.82 -0.83
N GLN A 231 -8.55 -28.72 -1.32
CA GLN A 231 -7.23 -28.36 -1.82
C GLN A 231 -7.31 -27.46 -3.05
N CYS A 232 -8.23 -27.74 -3.98
CA CYS A 232 -8.45 -26.92 -5.17
C CYS A 232 -8.92 -25.50 -4.82
N ASN A 233 -9.63 -25.33 -3.71
CA ASN A 233 -10.09 -24.02 -3.26
C ASN A 233 -8.92 -23.10 -2.86
N ILE A 234 -7.79 -23.66 -2.44
CA ILE A 234 -6.59 -22.88 -2.13
C ILE A 234 -5.92 -22.45 -3.44
N GLY A 235 -5.83 -21.13 -3.66
CA GLY A 235 -5.19 -20.58 -4.86
C GLY A 235 -3.70 -20.93 -4.94
N GLY A 236 -3.29 -21.53 -6.07
CA GLY A 236 -1.90 -21.91 -6.37
C GLY A 236 -1.32 -21.22 -7.60
N GLU A 237 -0.09 -21.58 -7.97
CA GLU A 237 0.59 -21.02 -9.16
C GLU A 237 0.07 -21.60 -10.47
N PHE A 238 -0.28 -22.89 -10.49
CA PHE A 238 -0.80 -23.58 -11.66
C PHE A 238 -1.67 -24.78 -11.26
N MET A 239 -2.70 -25.07 -12.05
CA MET A 239 -3.58 -26.23 -11.92
C MET A 239 -3.62 -26.97 -13.25
N LEU A 240 -3.29 -28.26 -13.22
CA LEU A 240 -3.28 -29.15 -14.39
C LEU A 240 -4.69 -29.37 -14.95
N GLU A 241 -4.79 -29.55 -16.27
CA GLU A 241 -6.06 -29.81 -16.96
C GLU A 241 -6.79 -31.06 -16.40
N GLU A 242 -6.03 -32.12 -16.08
CA GLU A 242 -6.57 -33.35 -15.49
C GLU A 242 -7.31 -33.10 -14.15
N LEU A 243 -6.82 -32.14 -13.35
CA LEU A 243 -7.45 -31.74 -12.11
C LEU A 243 -8.71 -30.91 -12.39
N GLN A 244 -8.68 -30.05 -13.40
CA GLN A 244 -9.86 -29.27 -13.81
C GLN A 244 -10.97 -30.18 -14.33
N GLU A 245 -10.62 -31.22 -15.09
CA GLU A 245 -11.56 -32.26 -15.51
C GLU A 245 -12.12 -33.03 -14.31
N ARG A 246 -11.30 -33.31 -13.29
CA ARG A 246 -11.78 -33.95 -12.05
C ARG A 246 -12.85 -33.10 -11.36
N VAL A 247 -12.68 -31.79 -11.26
CA VAL A 247 -13.71 -30.87 -10.74
C VAL A 247 -15.00 -30.98 -11.57
N ILE A 248 -14.89 -31.04 -12.90
CA ILE A 248 -16.05 -31.18 -13.81
C ILE A 248 -16.73 -32.56 -13.65
N ARG A 249 -15.98 -33.62 -13.33
CA ARG A 249 -16.56 -34.93 -13.02
C ARG A 249 -17.35 -34.88 -11.70
N ILE A 250 -16.77 -34.31 -10.65
CA ILE A 250 -17.41 -34.16 -9.33
C ILE A 250 -18.66 -33.26 -9.43
N SER A 251 -18.63 -32.21 -10.25
CA SER A 251 -19.78 -31.31 -10.43
C SER A 251 -21.05 -32.01 -10.92
N LYS A 252 -20.90 -33.18 -11.58
CA LYS A 252 -21.99 -33.97 -12.15
C LYS A 252 -22.56 -35.01 -11.18
N TYR A 253 -22.05 -35.09 -9.94
CA TYR A 253 -22.61 -36.00 -8.95
C TYR A 253 -24.11 -35.78 -8.77
N PRO A 254 -24.90 -36.87 -8.62
CA PRO A 254 -26.35 -36.77 -8.59
C PRO A 254 -26.80 -36.13 -7.27
N PHE A 255 -27.12 -34.85 -7.31
CA PHE A 255 -27.61 -34.10 -6.16
C PHE A 255 -29.10 -33.77 -6.32
N LYS A 256 -29.87 -33.90 -5.24
CA LYS A 256 -31.30 -33.54 -5.20
C LYS A 256 -31.54 -32.50 -4.15
N GLU A 257 -32.17 -31.41 -4.56
CA GLU A 257 -32.60 -30.35 -3.67
C GLU A 257 -34.10 -30.13 -3.86
N LYS A 258 -34.87 -30.23 -2.78
CA LYS A 258 -36.35 -30.16 -2.81
C LYS A 258 -36.97 -31.10 -3.86
N GLY A 259 -36.41 -32.30 -3.99
CA GLY A 259 -36.87 -33.33 -4.94
C GLY A 259 -36.47 -33.12 -6.41
N LYS A 260 -35.88 -31.97 -6.77
CA LYS A 260 -35.40 -31.70 -8.14
C LYS A 260 -33.94 -32.11 -8.30
N LYS A 261 -33.62 -32.80 -9.39
CA LYS A 261 -32.23 -33.11 -9.77
C LYS A 261 -31.51 -31.81 -10.13
N LYS A 262 -30.34 -31.59 -9.54
CA LYS A 262 -29.43 -30.50 -9.87
C LYS A 262 -27.99 -31.03 -9.96
N PRO A 263 -27.11 -30.33 -10.69
CA PRO A 263 -25.67 -30.55 -10.55
C PRO A 263 -25.23 -30.36 -9.09
N PHE A 264 -24.24 -31.14 -8.67
CA PHE A 264 -23.65 -31.03 -7.33
C PHE A 264 -22.97 -29.67 -7.12
N LEU A 265 -22.20 -29.23 -8.13
CA LEU A 265 -21.63 -27.88 -8.19
C LEU A 265 -22.36 -27.05 -9.24
N SER A 266 -22.66 -25.81 -8.90
CA SER A 266 -23.14 -24.77 -9.81
C SER A 266 -22.08 -24.40 -10.85
N LYS A 267 -22.51 -23.78 -11.96
CA LYS A 267 -21.60 -23.29 -13.00
C LYS A 267 -20.55 -22.32 -12.43
N ASP A 268 -20.95 -21.48 -11.48
CA ASP A 268 -20.07 -20.52 -10.81
C ASP A 268 -19.03 -21.22 -9.91
N GLU A 269 -19.43 -22.20 -9.08
CA GLU A 269 -18.49 -22.98 -8.25
C GLU A 269 -17.46 -23.71 -9.12
N VAL A 270 -17.89 -24.34 -10.22
CA VAL A 270 -16.98 -25.02 -11.16
C VAL A 270 -15.99 -24.03 -11.78
N ARG A 271 -16.48 -22.88 -12.23
CA ARG A 271 -15.64 -21.85 -12.88
C ARG A 271 -14.58 -21.31 -11.93
N ASN A 272 -14.94 -21.10 -10.65
CA ASN A 272 -14.00 -20.67 -9.62
C ASN A 272 -12.97 -21.76 -9.28
N LEU A 273 -13.40 -23.00 -9.01
CA LEU A 273 -12.49 -24.09 -8.65
C LEU A 273 -11.48 -24.42 -9.76
N ASN A 274 -11.87 -24.20 -11.03
CA ASN A 274 -11.03 -24.40 -12.20
C ASN A 274 -10.11 -23.23 -12.56
N ILE A 275 -10.01 -22.17 -11.74
CA ILE A 275 -9.01 -21.12 -11.96
C ILE A 275 -7.61 -21.74 -11.99
N SER A 276 -6.88 -21.53 -13.09
CA SER A 276 -5.56 -22.13 -13.31
C SER A 276 -4.48 -21.53 -12.40
N LYS A 277 -4.52 -20.21 -12.19
CA LYS A 277 -3.52 -19.47 -11.40
C LYS A 277 -4.18 -18.43 -10.50
N GLY A 278 -3.89 -18.52 -9.21
CA GLY A 278 -4.45 -17.64 -8.18
C GLY A 278 -5.91 -17.97 -7.81
N THR A 279 -6.64 -16.95 -7.37
CA THR A 279 -8.01 -17.07 -6.83
C THR A 279 -9.06 -16.28 -7.63
N LEU A 280 -8.62 -15.46 -8.58
CA LEU A 280 -9.45 -14.48 -9.27
C LEU A 280 -9.84 -14.97 -10.66
N LEU A 281 -11.11 -14.79 -10.99
CA LEU A 281 -11.61 -14.86 -12.35
C LEU A 281 -11.10 -13.67 -13.18
N PRO A 282 -11.09 -13.76 -14.52
CA PRO A 282 -10.68 -12.66 -15.39
C PRO A 282 -11.42 -11.35 -15.09
N GLU A 283 -12.75 -11.40 -14.93
CA GLU A 283 -13.57 -10.22 -14.62
C GLU A 283 -13.29 -9.65 -13.21
N GLU A 284 -12.95 -10.49 -12.24
CA GLU A 284 -12.57 -10.03 -10.88
C GLU A 284 -11.21 -9.33 -10.93
N ARG A 285 -10.29 -9.82 -11.77
CA ARG A 285 -8.99 -9.18 -11.99
C ARG A 285 -9.13 -7.82 -12.68
N GLU A 286 -10.05 -7.67 -13.64
CA GLU A 286 -10.36 -6.38 -14.25
C GLU A 286 -10.89 -5.38 -13.21
N ILE A 287 -11.78 -5.82 -12.31
CA ILE A 287 -12.29 -4.98 -11.22
C ILE A 287 -11.16 -4.54 -10.29
N ILE A 288 -10.22 -5.44 -9.94
CA ILE A 288 -9.05 -5.07 -9.14
C ILE A 288 -8.21 -4.06 -9.91
N ASN A 289 -7.82 -4.34 -11.15
CA ASN A 289 -6.95 -3.45 -11.93
C ASN A 289 -7.57 -2.05 -12.12
N SER A 290 -8.91 -1.93 -12.12
CA SER A 290 -9.60 -0.65 -12.24
C SER A 290 -9.31 0.34 -11.12
N HIS A 291 -8.81 -0.10 -9.95
CA HIS A 291 -8.43 0.80 -8.85
C HIS A 291 -7.37 1.83 -9.27
N ILE A 292 -6.51 1.52 -10.24
CA ILE A 292 -5.52 2.49 -10.73
C ILE A 292 -6.16 3.51 -11.65
N SER A 293 -7.07 3.10 -12.51
CA SER A 293 -7.87 4.05 -13.32
C SER A 293 -8.64 5.00 -12.42
N ILE A 294 -9.24 4.50 -11.34
CA ILE A 294 -9.97 5.30 -10.35
C ILE A 294 -9.01 6.22 -9.58
N THR A 295 -7.83 5.73 -9.19
CA THR A 295 -6.78 6.54 -8.56
C THR A 295 -6.42 7.73 -9.44
N ILE A 296 -6.13 7.48 -10.72
CA ILE A 296 -5.80 8.53 -11.69
C ILE A 296 -6.96 9.52 -11.82
N GLU A 297 -8.19 9.04 -12.03
CA GLU A 297 -9.38 9.90 -12.18
C GLU A 297 -9.60 10.79 -10.94
N MET A 298 -9.50 10.21 -9.74
CA MET A 298 -9.66 10.97 -8.49
C MET A 298 -8.56 12.02 -8.32
N LEU A 299 -7.31 11.67 -8.61
CA LEU A 299 -6.19 12.58 -8.44
C LEU A 299 -6.18 13.68 -9.49
N GLU A 300 -6.55 13.41 -10.75
CA GLU A 300 -6.62 14.40 -11.83
C GLU A 300 -7.72 15.47 -11.58
N GLN A 301 -8.70 15.20 -10.72
CA GLN A 301 -9.73 16.17 -10.33
C GLN A 301 -9.25 17.20 -9.28
N LEU A 302 -8.12 16.97 -8.61
CA LEU A 302 -7.64 17.85 -7.55
C LEU A 302 -6.95 19.10 -8.11
N PRO A 303 -7.22 20.30 -7.57
CA PRO A 303 -6.63 21.55 -8.05
C PRO A 303 -5.22 21.74 -7.48
N TYR A 304 -4.25 20.98 -7.99
CA TYR A 304 -2.89 21.02 -7.46
C TYR A 304 -2.19 22.37 -7.69
N PRO A 305 -1.42 22.86 -6.69
CA PRO A 305 -0.43 23.89 -6.95
C PRO A 305 0.67 23.36 -7.88
N LYS A 306 1.43 24.26 -8.50
CA LYS A 306 2.47 23.91 -9.50
C LYS A 306 3.48 22.86 -9.03
N HIS A 307 3.79 22.85 -7.73
CA HIS A 307 4.78 21.95 -7.13
C HIS A 307 4.21 20.56 -6.77
N LEU A 308 2.91 20.32 -6.97
CA LEU A 308 2.24 19.02 -6.71
C LEU A 308 1.55 18.43 -7.96
N LYS A 309 1.77 19.03 -9.13
CA LYS A 309 1.05 18.73 -10.38
C LYS A 309 1.29 17.31 -10.91
N ASN A 310 2.40 16.67 -10.55
CA ASN A 310 2.79 15.36 -11.07
C ASN A 310 2.30 14.19 -10.21
N ILE A 311 1.63 14.48 -9.08
CA ILE A 311 1.06 13.44 -8.20
C ILE A 311 0.27 12.37 -8.98
N PRO A 312 -0.64 12.72 -9.92
CA PRO A 312 -1.39 11.70 -10.66
C PRO A 312 -0.50 10.77 -11.50
N GLU A 313 0.60 11.27 -12.06
CA GLU A 313 1.53 10.44 -12.85
C GLU A 313 2.35 9.51 -11.94
N PHE A 314 2.90 10.05 -10.85
CA PHE A 314 3.68 9.27 -9.89
C PHE A 314 2.83 8.17 -9.24
N ALA A 315 1.65 8.55 -8.73
CA ALA A 315 0.72 7.64 -8.08
C ALA A 315 0.09 6.67 -9.08
N GLY A 316 -0.33 7.12 -10.27
CA GLY A 316 -1.00 6.27 -11.25
C GLY A 316 -0.09 5.30 -11.99
N GLY A 317 1.23 5.54 -12.01
CA GLY A 317 2.20 4.75 -12.76
C GLY A 317 2.74 3.50 -12.04
N HIS A 318 2.38 3.24 -10.79
CA HIS A 318 3.06 2.21 -9.98
C HIS A 318 2.76 0.75 -10.40
N HIS A 319 1.72 0.51 -11.20
CA HIS A 319 1.43 -0.81 -11.83
C HIS A 319 1.88 -0.92 -13.28
N GLU A 320 2.49 0.13 -13.83
CA GLU A 320 3.11 0.08 -15.14
C GLU A 320 4.38 -0.76 -15.08
N LYS A 321 4.70 -1.42 -16.20
CA LYS A 321 5.88 -2.28 -16.34
C LYS A 321 6.69 -1.78 -17.51
N LEU A 322 8.01 -1.79 -17.39
CA LEU A 322 8.86 -1.14 -18.40
C LEU A 322 8.80 -1.80 -19.80
N ASP A 323 8.32 -3.03 -19.87
CA ASP A 323 8.05 -3.78 -21.10
C ASP A 323 6.71 -3.43 -21.78
N GLY A 324 5.89 -2.56 -21.18
CA GLY A 324 4.58 -2.14 -21.68
C GLY A 324 3.44 -3.12 -21.37
N THR A 325 3.70 -4.21 -20.63
CA THR A 325 2.66 -5.18 -20.22
C THR A 325 1.93 -4.79 -18.93
N GLY A 326 2.28 -3.63 -18.38
CA GLY A 326 1.64 -3.04 -17.21
C GLY A 326 0.29 -2.41 -17.52
N TYR A 327 -0.30 -1.76 -16.52
CA TYR A 327 -1.60 -1.13 -16.61
C TYR A 327 -1.63 0.16 -15.77
N PRO A 328 -2.54 1.12 -16.05
CA PRO A 328 -3.66 1.06 -16.99
C PRO A 328 -3.36 1.55 -18.41
N ARG A 329 -2.23 2.23 -18.64
CA ARG A 329 -1.89 2.86 -19.93
C ARG A 329 -0.88 2.04 -20.74
N GLY A 330 -0.20 1.06 -20.14
CA GLY A 330 0.79 0.23 -20.84
C GLY A 330 2.07 1.01 -21.16
N LEU A 331 2.51 1.84 -20.21
CA LEU A 331 3.66 2.73 -20.40
C LEU A 331 4.96 1.92 -20.48
N THR A 332 5.84 2.34 -21.38
CA THR A 332 7.19 1.76 -21.51
C THR A 332 8.21 2.54 -20.68
N GLU A 333 9.42 1.98 -20.57
CA GLU A 333 10.53 2.56 -19.79
C GLU A 333 10.75 4.06 -19.98
N ASN A 334 10.65 4.56 -21.20
CA ASN A 334 10.94 5.97 -21.54
C ASN A 334 9.75 6.90 -21.26
N GLN A 335 8.57 6.36 -21.01
CA GLN A 335 7.35 7.12 -20.74
C GLN A 335 7.08 7.29 -19.23
N MET A 336 7.81 6.57 -18.38
CA MET A 336 7.65 6.62 -16.94
C MET A 336 8.72 7.47 -16.27
N SER A 337 8.32 8.33 -15.33
CA SER A 337 9.25 9.09 -14.51
C SER A 337 10.08 8.19 -13.58
N PRO A 338 11.28 8.62 -13.16
CA PRO A 338 12.02 7.96 -12.08
C PRO A 338 11.19 7.79 -10.81
N GLN A 339 10.38 8.79 -10.47
CA GLN A 339 9.48 8.85 -9.32
C GLN A 339 8.44 7.71 -9.34
N ALA A 340 7.71 7.56 -10.46
CA ALA A 340 6.76 6.46 -10.62
C ALA A 340 7.43 5.09 -10.51
N LYS A 341 8.63 4.93 -11.09
CA LYS A 341 9.42 3.69 -10.99
C LYS A 341 9.89 3.39 -9.57
N MET A 342 10.20 4.42 -8.78
CA MET A 342 10.57 4.26 -7.36
C MET A 342 9.37 3.79 -6.54
N ILE A 343 8.18 4.36 -6.75
CA ILE A 343 6.94 3.91 -6.10
C ILE A 343 6.63 2.46 -6.48
N ALA A 344 6.76 2.09 -7.76
CA ALA A 344 6.54 0.70 -8.20
C ALA A 344 7.46 -0.29 -7.47
N ILE A 345 8.76 -0.01 -7.38
CA ILE A 345 9.72 -0.86 -6.65
C ILE A 345 9.37 -0.94 -5.16
N ALA A 346 9.01 0.19 -4.56
CA ALA A 346 8.62 0.31 -3.17
C ALA A 346 7.38 -0.52 -2.85
N ASP A 347 6.30 -0.34 -3.62
CA ASP A 347 5.03 -1.04 -3.50
C ASP A 347 5.20 -2.56 -3.64
N ILE A 348 5.87 -3.02 -4.71
CA ILE A 348 6.13 -4.44 -4.94
C ILE A 348 6.87 -5.07 -3.74
N TYR A 349 7.92 -4.41 -3.25
CA TYR A 349 8.70 -4.96 -2.15
C TYR A 349 7.92 -4.98 -0.83
N GLU A 350 7.18 -3.90 -0.54
CA GLU A 350 6.29 -3.82 0.60
C GLU A 350 5.28 -4.98 0.55
N ALA A 351 4.56 -5.11 -0.56
CA ALA A 351 3.48 -6.09 -0.73
C ALA A 351 3.96 -7.55 -0.64
N LEU A 352 5.21 -7.83 -1.07
CA LEU A 352 5.83 -9.16 -0.97
C LEU A 352 6.26 -9.51 0.47
N THR A 353 6.64 -8.51 1.26
CA THR A 353 7.19 -8.70 2.61
C THR A 353 6.18 -8.47 3.74
N ALA A 354 5.04 -7.86 3.41
CA ALA A 354 3.86 -7.67 4.23
C ALA A 354 3.45 -8.97 4.96
N ALA A 355 3.40 -8.92 6.30
CA ALA A 355 3.13 -10.06 7.20
C ALA A 355 1.72 -10.03 7.82
N ASP A 356 0.89 -9.10 7.35
CA ASP A 356 -0.44 -8.70 7.79
C ASP A 356 -1.57 -9.44 7.04
N ARG A 357 -1.24 -10.44 6.22
CA ARG A 357 -2.25 -11.28 5.54
C ARG A 357 -2.69 -12.45 6.47
N PRO A 358 -3.98 -12.54 6.88
CA PRO A 358 -4.51 -13.58 7.78
C PRO A 358 -4.26 -15.03 7.36
N TYR A 359 -4.06 -15.28 6.06
CA TYR A 359 -4.00 -16.63 5.49
C TYR A 359 -2.62 -17.03 4.95
N LYS A 360 -1.62 -16.13 4.98
CA LYS A 360 -0.25 -16.42 4.52
C LYS A 360 0.75 -15.60 5.34
N ASP A 361 1.73 -16.28 5.91
CA ASP A 361 2.92 -15.60 6.42
C ASP A 361 3.58 -14.79 5.30
N GLY A 362 4.01 -13.56 5.62
CA GLY A 362 4.77 -12.74 4.69
C GLY A 362 6.03 -13.46 4.24
N LYS A 363 6.42 -13.27 2.96
CA LYS A 363 7.55 -14.01 2.38
C LYS A 363 8.84 -13.73 3.14
N LYS A 364 9.76 -14.70 3.09
CA LYS A 364 11.13 -14.48 3.58
C LYS A 364 11.81 -13.39 2.74
N LEU A 365 12.75 -12.68 3.34
CA LEU A 365 13.50 -11.61 2.68
C LEU A 365 14.19 -12.11 1.40
N SER A 366 14.81 -13.29 1.45
CA SER A 366 15.46 -13.94 0.30
C SER A 366 14.48 -14.28 -0.82
N GLU A 367 13.27 -14.70 -0.49
CA GLU A 367 12.21 -15.03 -1.45
C GLU A 367 11.69 -13.78 -2.15
N ALA A 368 11.37 -12.72 -1.38
CA ALA A 368 10.92 -11.44 -1.93
C ALA A 368 11.97 -10.84 -2.88
N MET A 369 13.24 -10.81 -2.47
CA MET A 369 14.32 -10.30 -3.31
C MET A 369 14.59 -11.16 -4.55
N ARG A 370 14.40 -12.48 -4.47
CA ARG A 370 14.50 -13.37 -5.63
C ARG A 370 13.39 -13.08 -6.65
N ILE A 371 12.15 -12.88 -6.19
CA ILE A 371 11.02 -12.50 -7.04
C ILE A 371 11.31 -11.19 -7.76
N MET A 372 11.76 -10.16 -7.03
CA MET A 372 12.13 -8.88 -7.64
C MET A 372 13.31 -9.01 -8.62
N GLY A 373 14.26 -9.90 -8.33
CA GLY A 373 15.35 -10.22 -9.26
C GLY A 373 14.86 -10.81 -10.59
N PHE A 374 13.81 -11.66 -10.56
CA PHE A 374 13.15 -12.12 -11.79
C PHE A 374 12.41 -10.99 -12.49
N MET A 375 11.65 -10.17 -11.75
CA MET A 375 10.96 -9.00 -12.31
C MET A 375 11.92 -8.02 -12.99
N ASN A 376 13.12 -7.83 -12.46
CA ASN A 376 14.18 -7.05 -13.08
C ASN A 376 14.66 -7.68 -14.40
N LYS A 377 14.88 -9.00 -14.43
CA LYS A 377 15.26 -9.73 -15.66
C LYS A 377 14.17 -9.67 -16.74
N ASP A 378 12.91 -9.75 -16.32
CA ASP A 378 11.73 -9.65 -17.19
C ASP A 378 11.41 -8.20 -17.59
N ARG A 379 12.21 -7.22 -17.16
CA ARG A 379 12.01 -5.78 -17.42
C ARG A 379 10.66 -5.25 -16.90
N HIS A 380 10.13 -5.82 -15.83
CA HIS A 380 8.97 -5.26 -15.15
C HIS A 380 9.34 -4.04 -14.28
N ILE A 381 10.55 -3.99 -13.72
CA ILE A 381 11.04 -2.89 -12.88
C ILE A 381 12.35 -2.29 -13.41
N ASP A 382 12.67 -1.07 -12.99
CA ASP A 382 13.88 -0.38 -13.46
C ASP A 382 15.16 -1.00 -12.90
N LYS A 383 16.03 -1.45 -13.81
CA LYS A 383 17.26 -2.16 -13.50
C LYS A 383 18.25 -1.34 -12.68
N ASP A 384 18.40 -0.06 -13.00
CA ASP A 384 19.36 0.80 -12.32
C ASP A 384 18.85 1.20 -10.93
N LEU A 385 17.55 1.50 -10.81
CA LEU A 385 16.93 1.73 -9.50
C LEU A 385 16.95 0.49 -8.62
N PHE A 386 16.64 -0.69 -9.17
CA PHE A 386 16.70 -1.95 -8.41
C PHE A 386 18.13 -2.27 -7.97
N LYS A 387 19.13 -2.00 -8.81
CA LYS A 387 20.53 -2.14 -8.44
C LYS A 387 20.91 -1.23 -7.27
N ILE A 388 20.49 0.04 -7.30
CA ILE A 388 20.69 0.99 -6.19
C ILE A 388 19.98 0.48 -4.93
N PHE A 389 18.73 0.03 -5.06
CA PHE A 389 17.91 -0.52 -3.97
C PHE A 389 18.62 -1.67 -3.23
N VAL A 390 19.29 -2.57 -3.97
CA VAL A 390 20.08 -3.67 -3.42
C VAL A 390 21.40 -3.17 -2.82
N LYS A 391 22.22 -2.46 -3.60
CA LYS A 391 23.60 -2.08 -3.22
C LYS A 391 23.66 -1.11 -2.04
N GLU A 392 22.70 -0.18 -1.95
CA GLU A 392 22.60 0.78 -0.84
C GLU A 392 21.91 0.19 0.42
N GLY A 393 21.56 -1.12 0.36
CA GLY A 393 20.99 -1.87 1.46
C GLY A 393 19.62 -1.38 1.90
N ILE A 394 18.83 -0.83 0.97
CA ILE A 394 17.53 -0.20 1.25
C ILE A 394 16.54 -1.22 1.77
N TYR A 395 16.44 -2.35 1.07
CA TYR A 395 15.62 -3.49 1.48
C TYR A 395 15.97 -3.98 2.90
N LYS A 396 17.26 -4.00 3.27
CA LYS A 396 17.73 -4.38 4.62
C LYS A 396 17.33 -3.34 5.67
N LYS A 397 17.47 -2.04 5.37
CA LYS A 397 17.09 -0.95 6.28
C LYS A 397 15.59 -0.99 6.57
N TYR A 398 14.78 -1.18 5.53
CA TYR A 398 13.35 -1.39 5.66
C TYR A 398 13.03 -2.65 6.50
N ALA A 399 13.65 -3.79 6.16
CA ALA A 399 13.42 -5.06 6.84
C ALA A 399 13.68 -4.96 8.35
N LYS A 400 14.76 -4.30 8.75
CA LYS A 400 15.08 -4.08 10.17
C LYS A 400 14.02 -3.26 10.92
N LYS A 401 13.32 -2.36 10.24
CA LYS A 401 12.33 -1.46 10.84
C LYS A 401 10.94 -2.09 10.89
N PHE A 402 10.56 -2.89 9.89
CA PHE A 402 9.16 -3.30 9.69
C PHE A 402 8.91 -4.81 9.63
N LEU A 403 9.91 -5.65 9.33
CA LEU A 403 9.71 -7.09 9.21
C LEU A 403 9.90 -7.79 10.56
N LYS A 404 9.19 -8.91 10.75
CA LYS A 404 9.39 -9.78 11.92
C LYS A 404 10.78 -10.44 11.83
N PRO A 405 11.47 -10.70 12.96
CA PRO A 405 12.79 -11.34 12.95
C PRO A 405 12.83 -12.68 12.21
N ASN A 406 11.74 -13.45 12.25
CA ASN A 406 11.65 -14.72 11.55
C ASN A 406 11.58 -14.57 10.02
N GLN A 407 11.24 -13.40 9.46
CA GLN A 407 11.22 -13.16 8.01
C GLN A 407 12.60 -12.81 7.46
N ILE A 408 13.54 -12.38 8.31
CA ILE A 408 14.84 -11.87 7.91
C ILE A 408 15.84 -13.02 7.81
N ASP A 409 16.07 -13.48 6.58
CA ASP A 409 17.09 -14.47 6.24
C ASP A 409 18.17 -13.88 5.31
N LYS A 410 19.20 -14.69 5.01
CA LYS A 410 20.34 -14.24 4.19
C LYS A 410 19.92 -14.14 2.72
N VAL A 411 20.10 -12.96 2.14
CA VAL A 411 19.93 -12.71 0.70
C VAL A 411 21.27 -12.84 -0.01
N ASP A 412 21.31 -13.61 -1.10
CA ASP A 412 22.46 -13.66 -2.00
C ASP A 412 22.31 -12.59 -3.09
N GLU A 413 22.99 -11.45 -2.89
CA GLU A 413 22.94 -10.31 -3.81
C GLU A 413 23.58 -10.60 -5.17
N THR A 414 24.43 -11.63 -5.28
CA THR A 414 25.10 -11.99 -6.55
C THR A 414 24.16 -12.70 -7.53
N VAL A 415 23.08 -13.30 -7.02
CA VAL A 415 22.13 -14.08 -7.81
C VAL A 415 20.97 -13.20 -8.33
N ILE A 416 20.66 -12.11 -7.62
CA ILE A 416 19.51 -11.23 -7.90
C ILE A 416 19.87 -9.99 -8.75
N LEU A 417 21.15 -9.59 -8.78
CA LEU A 417 21.68 -8.53 -9.63
C LEU A 417 22.22 -9.11 -10.93
#